data_AF-H2C3L2-F1
#
_entry.id   AF-H2C3L2-F1
#
_cell.length_a   1.000
_cell.length_b   1.000
_cell.length_c   1.000
_cell.angle_alpha   90.00
_cell.angle_beta   90.00
_cell.angle_gamma   90.00
#
_symmetry.space_group_name_H-M   'P 1'
#
loop_
_entity.id
_entity.type
_entity.pdbx_description
1 polymer ?
#
loop_
_entity_poly.entity_id
_entity_poly.type
_entity_poly.pdbx_seq_one_letter_code
_entity_poly.pdbx_strand_id
1 'polypeptide(L)'
;MSFGHVNLVVRIHDREIDLSNSPVVIRGKERYQTSRALYYLLRTLNLIPRLYGIQANDPLEGWKRGFKERFRSILRSNLEPGKVILDGSFRLDTGPLLITGELKGWDCQADVVLKESPAEVEAGVKGMIQVDSFFFSKMWRPRPFLVPGSKDGILAGFHRFLLLQTEGAPGIPKTLGIIAEFINSIVLPHNFKAEVLGHDITVNVNEGLYLDGSPLYNADPEVLSVIAMRLAVGFAPEGSVLIVEDPEAHLSAESRGEVMRALSSFKGTLILVTEDEGFQKIKKT
;
A
#
# COMPACT_ATOMS: atom_id res chain seq x y z
N MET A 1 -5.69 22.38 -4.20
CA MET A 1 -6.59 21.90 -5.26
C MET A 1 -7.25 20.64 -4.73
N SER A 2 -8.56 20.67 -4.52
CA SER A 2 -9.34 19.49 -4.16
C SER A 2 -9.27 18.54 -5.35
N PHE A 3 -8.53 17.44 -5.23
CA PHE A 3 -8.75 16.30 -6.11
C PHE A 3 -10.18 15.84 -5.79
N GLY A 4 -11.08 15.96 -6.76
CA GLY A 4 -12.41 15.37 -6.64
C GLY A 4 -12.21 13.88 -6.36
N HIS A 5 -12.42 13.48 -5.10
CA HIS A 5 -12.21 12.11 -4.68
C HIS A 5 -13.20 11.25 -5.45
N VAL A 6 -12.69 10.52 -6.45
CA VAL A 6 -13.44 9.42 -7.01
C VAL A 6 -13.52 8.37 -5.90
N ASN A 7 -14.74 8.08 -5.44
CA ASN A 7 -14.99 7.16 -4.33
C ASN A 7 -14.49 5.76 -4.69
N LEU A 8 -13.26 5.42 -4.29
CA LEU A 8 -12.78 4.05 -4.33
C LEU A 8 -13.33 3.31 -3.12
N VAL A 9 -14.44 2.60 -3.35
CA VAL A 9 -15.08 1.74 -2.35
C VAL A 9 -14.61 0.32 -2.58
N VAL A 10 -14.03 -0.28 -1.55
CA VAL A 10 -13.55 -1.66 -1.58
C VAL A 10 -14.39 -2.50 -0.61
N ARG A 11 -15.01 -3.57 -1.09
CA ARG A 11 -15.66 -4.56 -0.23
C ARG A 11 -14.80 -5.80 -0.15
N ILE A 12 -14.54 -6.32 1.06
CA ILE A 12 -13.81 -7.57 1.31
C ILE A 12 -14.57 -8.33 2.42
N HIS A 13 -15.00 -9.57 2.16
CA HIS A 13 -15.70 -10.44 3.15
C HIS A 13 -16.88 -9.72 3.82
N ASP A 14 -17.67 -9.01 3.02
CA ASP A 14 -18.80 -8.18 3.47
C ASP A 14 -18.49 -6.86 4.17
N ARG A 15 -17.22 -6.54 4.39
CA ARG A 15 -16.84 -5.23 4.90
C ARG A 15 -16.63 -4.23 3.79
N GLU A 16 -17.39 -3.15 3.81
CA GLU A 16 -17.16 -1.98 2.96
C GLU A 16 -16.08 -1.06 3.55
N ILE A 17 -15.17 -0.61 2.70
CA ILE A 17 -14.03 0.26 3.01
C ILE A 17 -14.08 1.41 2.01
N ASP A 18 -14.58 2.56 2.47
CA ASP A 18 -14.64 3.78 1.67
C ASP A 18 -13.37 4.61 1.89
N LEU A 19 -12.51 4.66 0.87
CA LEU A 19 -11.22 5.37 0.94
C LEU A 19 -11.34 6.89 0.87
N SER A 20 -12.54 7.43 0.64
CA SER A 20 -12.80 8.88 0.75
C SER A 20 -12.87 9.34 2.22
N ASN A 21 -13.18 8.44 3.15
CA ASN A 21 -13.40 8.74 4.57
C ASN A 21 -12.13 8.53 5.41
N SER A 22 -11.11 9.36 5.18
CA SER A 22 -9.84 9.25 5.90
C SER A 22 -9.87 9.96 7.27
N PRO A 23 -9.45 9.30 8.38
CA PRO A 23 -8.92 7.94 8.45
C PRO A 23 -10.02 6.86 8.45
N VAL A 24 -9.75 5.76 7.76
CA VAL A 24 -10.61 4.56 7.78
C VAL A 24 -10.12 3.61 8.86
N VAL A 25 -11.02 2.99 9.64
CA VAL A 25 -10.64 2.02 10.68
C VAL A 25 -11.13 0.61 10.34
N ILE A 26 -10.21 -0.35 10.32
CA ILE A 26 -10.46 -1.79 10.17
C ILE A 26 -10.23 -2.49 11.51
N ARG A 27 -11.19 -3.33 11.91
CA ARG A 27 -11.27 -4.01 13.23
C ARG A 27 -11.78 -5.45 13.12
N GLY A 28 -11.84 -6.18 14.23
CA GLY A 28 -12.34 -7.54 14.28
C GLY A 28 -11.28 -8.58 13.91
N LYS A 29 -11.68 -9.85 13.99
CA LYS A 29 -10.76 -11.00 13.88
C LYS A 29 -10.04 -11.09 12.53
N GLU A 30 -10.68 -10.65 11.45
CA GLU A 30 -10.15 -10.74 10.09
C GLU A 30 -9.40 -9.47 9.65
N ARG A 31 -9.18 -8.50 10.55
CA ARG A 31 -8.64 -7.17 10.21
C ARG A 31 -7.33 -7.20 9.41
N TYR A 32 -6.43 -8.12 9.72
CA TYR A 32 -5.17 -8.28 8.97
C TYR A 32 -5.43 -8.88 7.58
N GLN A 33 -6.31 -9.87 7.46
CA GLN A 33 -6.65 -10.44 6.16
C GLN A 33 -7.33 -9.39 5.26
N THR A 34 -8.27 -8.62 5.82
CA THR A 34 -8.94 -7.52 5.13
C THR A 34 -7.96 -6.44 4.67
N SER A 35 -7.09 -5.95 5.56
CA SER A 35 -6.16 -4.86 5.24
C SER A 35 -5.07 -5.27 4.26
N ARG A 36 -4.58 -6.51 4.35
CA ARG A 36 -3.61 -7.07 3.40
C ARG A 36 -4.24 -7.32 2.04
N ALA A 37 -5.47 -7.83 1.98
CA ALA A 37 -6.20 -7.95 0.72
C ALA A 37 -6.40 -6.57 0.08
N LEU A 38 -6.79 -5.56 0.85
CA LEU A 38 -6.88 -4.19 0.36
C LEU A 38 -5.55 -3.69 -0.19
N TYR A 39 -4.44 -3.89 0.54
CA TYR A 39 -3.10 -3.52 0.07
C TYR A 39 -2.79 -4.12 -1.31
N TYR A 40 -2.95 -5.43 -1.48
CA TYR A 40 -2.63 -6.12 -2.72
C TYR A 40 -3.57 -5.75 -3.88
N LEU A 41 -4.85 -5.50 -3.60
CA LEU A 41 -5.81 -5.02 -4.61
C LEU A 41 -5.47 -3.61 -5.10
N LEU A 42 -5.19 -2.68 -4.18
CA LEU A 42 -4.76 -1.32 -4.52
C LEU A 42 -3.43 -1.32 -5.27
N ARG A 43 -2.50 -2.17 -4.86
CA ARG A 43 -1.19 -2.29 -5.50
C ARG A 43 -1.34 -2.81 -6.92
N THR A 44 -2.20 -3.81 -7.11
CA THR A 44 -2.51 -4.36 -8.43
C THR A 44 -3.07 -3.27 -9.33
N LEU A 45 -4.06 -2.50 -8.85
CA LEU A 45 -4.65 -1.38 -9.58
C LEU A 45 -3.62 -0.29 -9.94
N ASN A 46 -2.73 0.06 -9.01
CA ASN A 46 -1.67 1.03 -9.22
C ASN A 46 -0.64 0.57 -10.28
N LEU A 47 -0.33 -0.72 -10.32
CA LEU A 47 0.67 -1.31 -11.22
C LEU A 47 0.14 -1.63 -12.62
N ILE A 48 -1.16 -1.46 -12.90
CA ILE A 48 -1.71 -1.76 -14.23
C ILE A 48 -1.02 -0.86 -15.27
N PRO A 49 -0.34 -1.43 -16.27
CA PRO A 49 0.26 -0.66 -17.35
C PRO A 49 -0.81 -0.18 -18.32
N ARG A 50 -0.46 0.82 -19.12
CA ARG A 50 -1.30 1.25 -20.24
C ARG A 50 -1.50 0.07 -21.23
N LEU A 51 -2.69 -0.03 -21.84
CA LEU A 51 -3.15 -1.21 -22.58
C LEU A 51 -3.29 -0.99 -24.10
N TYR A 52 -2.68 0.06 -24.65
CA TYR A 52 -2.77 0.43 -26.08
C TYR A 52 -2.14 -0.58 -27.09
N GLY A 53 -1.51 -1.66 -26.62
CA GLY A 53 -0.86 -2.68 -27.47
C GLY A 53 -1.74 -3.87 -27.86
N ILE A 54 -3.02 -3.90 -27.47
CA ILE A 54 -3.92 -5.03 -27.71
C ILE A 54 -4.64 -4.85 -29.04
N GLN A 55 -4.47 -5.80 -29.96
CA GLN A 55 -5.27 -5.84 -31.20
C GLN A 55 -6.65 -6.43 -30.91
N ALA A 56 -7.70 -5.62 -31.11
CA ALA A 56 -9.08 -6.05 -31.00
C ALA A 56 -9.95 -5.33 -32.03
N ASN A 57 -10.92 -6.05 -32.59
CA ASN A 57 -11.89 -5.48 -33.53
C ASN A 57 -12.82 -4.47 -32.83
N ASP A 58 -13.22 -4.78 -31.60
CA ASP A 58 -13.89 -3.88 -30.68
C ASP A 58 -12.89 -3.40 -29.63
N PRO A 59 -12.50 -2.10 -29.64
CA PRO A 59 -11.54 -1.58 -28.68
C PRO A 59 -12.02 -1.60 -27.22
N LEU A 60 -13.32 -1.46 -26.95
CA LEU A 60 -13.84 -1.48 -25.58
C LEU A 60 -13.75 -2.87 -24.99
N GLU A 61 -14.24 -3.88 -25.70
CA GLU A 61 -14.16 -5.27 -25.26
C GLU A 61 -12.70 -5.77 -25.25
N GLY A 62 -11.89 -5.32 -26.21
CA GLY A 62 -10.44 -5.58 -26.23
C GLY A 62 -9.73 -5.05 -25.00
N TRP A 63 -9.97 -3.78 -24.65
CA TRP A 63 -9.40 -3.13 -23.47
C TRP A 63 -9.90 -3.79 -22.18
N LYS A 64 -11.20 -4.07 -22.06
CA LYS A 64 -11.79 -4.75 -20.89
C LYS A 64 -11.17 -6.12 -20.66
N ARG A 65 -11.03 -6.94 -21.72
CA ARG A 65 -10.37 -8.25 -21.63
C ARG A 65 -8.91 -8.10 -21.21
N GLY A 66 -8.19 -7.17 -21.84
CA GLY A 66 -6.79 -6.88 -21.51
C GLY A 66 -6.58 -6.44 -20.06
N PHE A 67 -7.45 -5.56 -19.56
CA PHE A 67 -7.42 -5.08 -18.19
C PHE A 67 -7.66 -6.24 -17.22
N LYS A 68 -8.68 -7.07 -17.47
CA LYS A 68 -8.99 -8.25 -16.66
C LYS A 68 -7.81 -9.22 -16.57
N GLU A 69 -7.21 -9.56 -17.70
CA GLU A 69 -6.06 -10.47 -17.77
C GLU A 69 -4.83 -9.90 -17.04
N ARG A 70 -4.54 -8.60 -17.23
CA ARG A 70 -3.43 -7.94 -16.55
C ARG A 70 -3.66 -7.80 -15.05
N PHE A 71 -4.87 -7.46 -14.61
CA PHE A 71 -5.21 -7.39 -13.20
C PHE A 71 -4.93 -8.73 -12.50
N ARG A 72 -5.45 -9.83 -13.06
CA ARG A 72 -5.24 -11.18 -12.51
C ARG A 72 -3.76 -11.57 -12.49
N SER A 73 -3.06 -11.34 -13.60
CA SER A 73 -1.63 -11.66 -13.73
C SER A 73 -0.77 -10.89 -12.71
N ILE A 74 -1.00 -9.59 -12.56
CA ILE A 74 -0.26 -8.75 -11.60
C ILE A 74 -0.57 -9.17 -10.17
N LEU A 75 -1.85 -9.37 -9.82
CA LEU A 75 -2.24 -9.76 -8.47
C LEU A 75 -1.60 -11.10 -8.08
N ARG A 76 -1.70 -12.11 -8.94
CA ARG A 76 -1.05 -13.41 -8.71
C ARG A 76 0.47 -13.25 -8.54
N SER A 77 1.13 -12.47 -9.39
CA SER A 77 2.58 -12.24 -9.30
C SER A 77 3.02 -11.52 -8.01
N ASN A 78 2.11 -10.77 -7.36
CA ASN A 78 2.36 -10.12 -6.08
C ASN A 78 2.12 -11.06 -4.88
N LEU A 79 1.23 -12.05 -5.00
CA LEU A 79 0.89 -12.98 -3.93
C LEU A 79 1.78 -14.23 -3.91
N GLU A 80 2.09 -14.77 -5.09
CA GLU A 80 2.80 -16.06 -5.26
C GLU A 80 4.21 -16.10 -4.64
N PRO A 81 5.09 -15.09 -4.84
CA PRO A 81 6.45 -15.16 -4.29
C PRO A 81 6.47 -15.23 -2.76
N GLY A 82 5.62 -14.43 -2.11
CA GLY A 82 5.49 -14.40 -0.65
C GLY A 82 4.57 -15.47 -0.08
N LYS A 83 4.00 -16.34 -0.94
CA LYS A 83 2.97 -17.32 -0.57
C LYS A 83 1.84 -16.70 0.26
N VAL A 84 1.43 -15.48 -0.09
CA VAL A 84 0.45 -14.73 0.70
C VAL A 84 -0.94 -15.29 0.44
N ILE A 85 -1.47 -15.99 1.42
CA ILE A 85 -2.81 -16.59 1.37
C ILE A 85 -3.85 -15.52 1.71
N LEU A 86 -4.68 -15.20 0.72
CA LEU A 86 -5.87 -14.39 0.89
C LEU A 86 -7.05 -15.17 0.32
N ASP A 87 -8.14 -15.19 1.07
CA ASP A 87 -9.37 -15.84 0.64
C ASP A 87 -10.47 -14.79 0.51
N GLY A 88 -11.60 -15.17 -0.07
CA GLY A 88 -12.87 -14.47 -0.11
C GLY A 88 -13.07 -13.41 -1.21
N SER A 89 -14.27 -12.82 -1.24
CA SER A 89 -14.72 -12.00 -2.35
C SER A 89 -14.27 -10.54 -2.21
N PHE A 90 -14.09 -9.88 -3.36
CA PHE A 90 -13.81 -8.46 -3.42
C PHE A 90 -14.65 -7.72 -4.45
N ARG A 91 -14.85 -6.42 -4.18
CA ARG A 91 -15.45 -5.46 -5.11
C ARG A 91 -14.69 -4.15 -5.02
N LEU A 92 -14.14 -3.64 -6.13
CA LEU A 92 -13.50 -2.33 -6.24
C LEU A 92 -14.30 -1.47 -7.21
N ASP A 93 -14.98 -0.45 -6.70
CA ASP A 93 -15.61 0.57 -7.54
C ASP A 93 -14.63 1.73 -7.73
N THR A 94 -14.11 1.91 -8.94
CA THR A 94 -13.14 2.97 -9.23
C THR A 94 -13.78 4.26 -9.73
N GLY A 95 -15.12 4.30 -9.87
CA GLY A 95 -15.84 5.31 -10.64
C GLY A 95 -16.23 4.78 -12.02
N PRO A 96 -15.34 4.86 -13.04
CA PRO A 96 -15.67 4.50 -14.42
C PRO A 96 -15.67 2.99 -14.66
N LEU A 97 -15.09 2.19 -13.77
CA LEU A 97 -15.13 0.73 -13.83
C LEU A 97 -15.33 0.10 -12.45
N LEU A 98 -15.97 -1.06 -12.47
CA LEU A 98 -16.19 -1.93 -11.33
C LEU A 98 -15.41 -3.23 -11.54
N ILE A 99 -14.58 -3.59 -10.58
CA ILE A 99 -13.84 -4.86 -10.57
C ILE A 99 -14.42 -5.72 -9.46
N THR A 100 -14.80 -6.94 -9.79
CA THR A 100 -15.34 -7.91 -8.81
C THR A 100 -14.60 -9.22 -8.92
N GLY A 101 -14.46 -9.95 -7.83
CA GLY A 101 -13.75 -11.22 -7.90
C GLY A 101 -13.69 -11.98 -6.60
N GLU A 102 -12.93 -13.07 -6.64
CA GLU A 102 -12.64 -13.93 -5.50
C GLU A 102 -11.13 -14.17 -5.41
N LEU A 103 -10.62 -14.09 -4.18
CA LEU A 103 -9.29 -14.51 -3.79
C LEU A 103 -9.39 -15.92 -3.21
N LYS A 104 -8.48 -16.81 -3.61
CA LYS A 104 -8.40 -18.15 -3.03
C LYS A 104 -6.94 -18.59 -2.98
N GLY A 105 -6.34 -18.55 -1.81
CA GLY A 105 -4.90 -18.75 -1.65
C GLY A 105 -4.08 -17.70 -2.38
N TRP A 106 -3.36 -18.10 -3.44
CA TRP A 106 -2.50 -17.22 -4.25
C TRP A 106 -3.10 -16.91 -5.63
N ASP A 107 -4.27 -17.47 -5.93
CA ASP A 107 -4.95 -17.27 -7.20
C ASP A 107 -6.11 -16.28 -7.05
N CYS A 108 -6.53 -15.72 -8.17
CA CYS A 108 -7.61 -14.76 -8.24
C CYS A 108 -8.47 -14.97 -9.49
N GLN A 109 -9.78 -14.96 -9.28
CA GLN A 109 -10.75 -14.70 -10.31
C GLN A 109 -11.16 -13.23 -10.23
N ALA A 110 -11.18 -12.55 -11.36
CA ALA A 110 -11.64 -11.17 -11.45
C ALA A 110 -12.46 -11.00 -12.72
N ASP A 111 -13.51 -10.20 -12.63
CA ASP A 111 -14.28 -9.68 -13.75
C ASP A 111 -14.38 -8.15 -13.67
N VAL A 112 -14.66 -7.53 -14.82
CA VAL A 112 -14.61 -6.08 -14.99
C VAL A 112 -15.88 -5.63 -15.71
N VAL A 113 -16.59 -4.69 -15.09
CA VAL A 113 -17.73 -4.01 -15.70
C VAL A 113 -17.35 -2.55 -15.96
N LEU A 114 -17.45 -2.12 -17.22
CA LEU A 114 -17.28 -0.72 -17.58
C LEU A 114 -18.57 0.02 -17.23
N LYS A 115 -18.52 0.97 -16.29
CA LYS A 115 -19.67 1.79 -15.87
C LYS A 115 -19.83 3.01 -16.76
N GLU A 116 -18.73 3.47 -17.34
CA GLU A 116 -18.68 4.55 -18.31
C GLU A 116 -17.98 4.08 -19.57
N SER A 117 -18.14 4.82 -20.66
CA SER A 117 -17.42 4.59 -21.92
C SER A 117 -17.21 5.92 -22.64
N PRO A 118 -16.19 6.03 -23.52
CA PRO A 118 -16.05 7.18 -24.41
C PRO A 118 -17.28 7.31 -25.32
N ALA A 119 -17.69 8.54 -25.65
CA ALA A 119 -18.88 8.79 -26.47
C ALA A 119 -18.75 8.24 -27.90
N GLU A 120 -17.56 8.33 -28.48
CA GLU A 120 -17.21 7.78 -29.79
C GLU A 120 -15.87 7.05 -29.67
N VAL A 121 -15.79 5.85 -30.23
CA VAL A 121 -14.58 5.03 -30.22
C VAL A 121 -14.24 4.65 -31.66
N GLU A 122 -13.11 5.12 -32.16
CA GLU A 122 -12.63 4.75 -33.49
C GLU A 122 -12.33 3.24 -33.58
N ALA A 123 -12.39 2.66 -34.77
CA ALA A 123 -11.96 1.27 -34.94
C ALA A 123 -10.42 1.13 -34.84
N GLY A 124 -9.96 -0.04 -34.42
CA GLY A 124 -8.54 -0.39 -34.41
C GLY A 124 -7.71 0.35 -33.36
N VAL A 125 -6.43 0.60 -33.68
CA VAL A 125 -5.42 1.06 -32.71
C VAL A 125 -5.75 2.44 -32.11
N LYS A 126 -6.32 3.35 -32.91
CA LYS A 126 -6.71 4.68 -32.42
C LYS A 126 -7.81 4.60 -31.35
N GLY A 127 -8.81 3.74 -31.57
CA GLY A 127 -9.83 3.44 -30.57
C GLY A 127 -9.24 2.88 -29.28
N MET A 128 -8.28 1.96 -29.39
CA MET A 128 -7.61 1.39 -28.21
C MET A 128 -6.91 2.47 -27.37
N ILE A 129 -6.23 3.42 -28.01
CA ILE A 129 -5.57 4.55 -27.32
C ILE A 129 -6.61 5.47 -26.67
N GLN A 130 -7.73 5.74 -27.34
CA GLN A 130 -8.84 6.55 -26.82
C GLN A 130 -9.45 5.92 -25.57
N VAL A 131 -9.81 4.65 -25.64
CA VAL A 131 -10.39 3.88 -24.52
C VAL A 131 -9.41 3.84 -23.34
N ASP A 132 -8.14 3.53 -23.60
CA ASP A 132 -7.11 3.48 -22.57
C ASP A 132 -6.91 4.83 -21.88
N SER A 133 -6.82 5.91 -22.65
CA SER A 133 -6.67 7.26 -22.11
C SER A 133 -7.89 7.69 -21.30
N PHE A 134 -9.11 7.37 -21.76
CA PHE A 134 -10.35 7.65 -21.06
C PHE A 134 -10.34 7.05 -19.66
N PHE A 135 -10.16 5.73 -19.53
CA PHE A 135 -10.21 5.07 -18.23
C PHE A 135 -9.05 5.49 -17.33
N PHE A 136 -7.81 5.55 -17.84
CA PHE A 136 -6.65 5.91 -17.02
C PHE A 136 -6.65 7.37 -16.53
N SER A 137 -7.34 8.27 -17.23
CA SER A 137 -7.50 9.66 -16.78
C SER A 137 -8.55 9.82 -15.66
N LYS A 138 -9.49 8.88 -15.55
CA LYS A 138 -10.62 8.94 -14.60
C LYS A 138 -10.46 8.03 -13.39
N MET A 139 -9.71 6.94 -13.50
CA MET A 139 -9.47 6.04 -12.37
C MET A 139 -8.49 6.66 -11.36
N TRP A 140 -8.91 6.75 -10.10
CA TRP A 140 -7.98 6.97 -8.99
C TRP A 140 -7.24 5.65 -8.66
N ARG A 141 -5.92 5.65 -8.84
CA ARG A 141 -5.06 4.46 -8.69
C ARG A 141 -3.93 4.76 -7.69
N PRO A 142 -4.25 4.98 -6.40
CA PRO A 142 -3.25 5.44 -5.45
C PRO A 142 -2.21 4.36 -5.18
N ARG A 143 -0.98 4.79 -4.87
CA ARG A 143 0.07 3.87 -4.42
C ARG A 143 -0.21 3.47 -2.97
N PRO A 144 -0.36 2.19 -2.64
CA PRO A 144 -0.52 1.77 -1.26
C PRO A 144 0.82 1.49 -0.58
N PHE A 145 0.85 1.70 0.73
CA PHE A 145 1.92 1.37 1.65
C PHE A 145 1.32 0.63 2.84
N LEU A 146 2.05 -0.34 3.40
CA LEU A 146 1.60 -1.10 4.56
C LEU A 146 2.71 -1.16 5.61
N VAL A 147 2.36 -0.78 6.83
CA VAL A 147 3.17 -0.94 8.05
C VAL A 147 2.61 -2.12 8.82
N PRO A 148 3.34 -3.25 8.93
CA PRO A 148 2.85 -4.45 9.62
C PRO A 148 2.78 -4.26 11.13
N GLY A 149 1.95 -5.05 11.83
CA GLY A 149 1.80 -4.95 13.28
C GLY A 149 3.12 -5.19 14.04
N SER A 150 3.95 -6.09 13.50
CA SER A 150 5.29 -6.44 14.00
C SER A 150 6.40 -5.54 13.44
N LYS A 151 6.08 -4.27 13.13
CA LYS A 151 7.00 -3.30 12.49
C LYS A 151 8.33 -3.13 13.21
N ASP A 152 8.33 -3.17 14.53
CA ASP A 152 9.48 -3.05 15.42
C ASP A 152 10.46 -4.22 15.25
N GLY A 153 9.97 -5.47 15.35
CA GLY A 153 10.78 -6.66 15.11
C GLY A 153 11.28 -6.77 13.67
N ILE A 154 10.45 -6.34 12.69
CA ILE A 154 10.89 -6.26 11.29
C ILE A 154 12.00 -5.22 11.12
N LEU A 155 11.86 -4.04 11.73
CA LEU A 155 12.88 -2.99 11.67
C LEU A 155 14.20 -3.48 12.29
N ALA A 156 14.15 -4.12 13.46
CA ALA A 156 15.33 -4.70 14.12
C ALA A 156 15.98 -5.80 13.26
N GLY A 157 15.20 -6.73 12.71
CA GLY A 157 15.72 -7.86 11.93
C GLY A 157 16.26 -7.48 10.55
N PHE A 158 15.73 -6.42 9.95
CA PHE A 158 16.06 -6.01 8.57
C PHE A 158 16.73 -4.63 8.49
N HIS A 159 17.26 -4.11 9.60
CA HIS A 159 17.85 -2.77 9.68
C HIS A 159 18.98 -2.51 8.65
N ARG A 160 19.66 -3.57 8.20
CA ARG A 160 20.72 -3.52 7.17
C ARG A 160 20.20 -3.26 5.76
N PHE A 161 18.94 -3.60 5.49
CA PHE A 161 18.30 -3.44 4.18
C PHE A 161 17.61 -2.08 4.01
N LEU A 162 17.66 -1.23 5.04
CA LEU A 162 17.07 0.11 5.03
C LEU A 162 17.99 1.16 4.38
N LEU A 163 19.03 0.74 3.68
CA LEU A 163 19.97 1.63 3.01
C LEU A 163 19.81 1.53 1.50
N LEU A 164 19.79 2.68 0.83
CA LEU A 164 19.89 2.72 -0.63
C LEU A 164 21.19 2.03 -1.03
N GLN A 165 21.10 1.01 -1.87
CA GLN A 165 22.27 0.31 -2.37
C GLN A 165 22.52 0.75 -3.81
N THR A 166 23.74 1.22 -4.08
CA THR A 166 24.09 1.75 -5.39
C THR A 166 24.43 0.65 -6.39
N GLU A 167 25.07 -0.46 -5.97
CA GLU A 167 25.43 -1.59 -6.85
C GLU A 167 25.59 -2.92 -6.08
N GLY A 168 25.23 -4.04 -6.73
CA GLY A 168 25.75 -5.38 -6.40
C GLY A 168 25.15 -6.14 -5.20
N ALA A 169 24.45 -5.49 -4.27
CA ALA A 169 23.84 -6.18 -3.13
C ALA A 169 22.34 -6.44 -3.37
N PRO A 170 21.86 -7.69 -3.13
CA PRO A 170 20.46 -8.00 -3.30
C PRO A 170 19.66 -7.27 -2.22
N GLY A 171 18.73 -6.42 -2.64
CA GLY A 171 17.70 -5.88 -1.75
C GLY A 171 16.89 -6.99 -1.07
N ILE A 172 15.99 -6.62 -0.16
CA ILE A 172 15.20 -7.60 0.58
C ILE A 172 14.43 -8.54 -0.37
N PRO A 173 14.54 -9.88 -0.22
CA PRO A 173 13.90 -10.82 -1.14
C PRO A 173 12.39 -10.63 -1.20
N LYS A 174 11.82 -10.52 -2.41
CA LYS A 174 10.36 -10.42 -2.63
C LYS A 174 9.57 -11.61 -2.05
N THR A 175 10.24 -12.74 -1.83
CA THR A 175 9.67 -13.93 -1.18
C THR A 175 9.30 -13.70 0.29
N LEU A 176 9.74 -12.61 0.90
CA LEU A 176 9.31 -12.19 2.24
C LEU A 176 7.99 -11.39 2.22
N GLY A 177 7.38 -11.21 1.04
CA GLY A 177 6.05 -10.63 0.89
C GLY A 177 5.95 -9.24 1.51
N ILE A 178 4.98 -9.05 2.40
CA ILE A 178 4.72 -7.77 3.08
C ILE A 178 5.95 -7.20 3.81
N ILE A 179 6.81 -8.06 4.38
CA ILE A 179 8.03 -7.61 5.05
C ILE A 179 8.95 -6.90 4.05
N ALA A 180 9.14 -7.50 2.87
CA ALA A 180 9.90 -6.90 1.80
C ALA A 180 9.30 -5.58 1.33
N GLU A 181 7.98 -5.50 1.22
CA GLU A 181 7.29 -4.28 0.82
C GLU A 181 7.45 -3.15 1.84
N PHE A 182 7.30 -3.47 3.13
CA PHE A 182 7.48 -2.50 4.19
C PHE A 182 8.91 -1.96 4.20
N ILE A 183 9.93 -2.83 4.25
CA ILE A 183 11.34 -2.42 4.27
C ILE A 183 11.70 -1.59 3.03
N ASN A 184 11.27 -2.02 1.84
CA ASN A 184 11.53 -1.27 0.61
C ASN A 184 10.84 0.11 0.58
N SER A 185 9.79 0.33 1.38
CA SER A 185 9.10 1.61 1.45
C SER A 185 9.77 2.65 2.36
N ILE A 186 10.70 2.22 3.21
CA ILE A 186 11.38 3.07 4.20
C ILE A 186 12.91 3.02 4.03
N VAL A 187 13.38 2.79 2.80
CA VAL A 187 14.81 2.80 2.47
C VAL A 187 15.37 4.22 2.52
N LEU A 188 16.55 4.37 3.12
CA LEU A 188 17.17 5.63 3.50
C LEU A 188 18.41 5.94 2.66
N PRO A 189 18.68 7.22 2.36
CA PRO A 189 19.94 7.63 1.74
C PRO A 189 21.12 7.51 2.72
N HIS A 190 22.34 7.39 2.19
CA HIS A 190 23.55 7.19 2.99
C HIS A 190 23.85 8.33 3.99
N ASN A 191 23.35 9.53 3.74
CA ASN A 191 23.52 10.70 4.60
C ASN A 191 22.33 10.94 5.53
N PHE A 192 21.39 9.99 5.65
CA PHE A 192 20.23 10.13 6.51
C PHE A 192 20.63 10.30 7.97
N LYS A 193 20.04 11.31 8.62
CA LYS A 193 20.11 11.57 10.05
C LYS A 193 18.77 12.08 10.54
N ALA A 194 18.33 11.61 11.70
CA ALA A 194 17.10 12.06 12.34
C ALA A 194 17.20 11.87 13.86
N GLU A 195 16.36 12.57 14.60
CA GLU A 195 16.20 12.39 16.04
C GLU A 195 14.79 11.87 16.35
N VAL A 196 14.68 10.82 17.16
CA VAL A 196 13.41 10.20 17.58
C VAL A 196 13.49 9.88 19.07
N LEU A 197 12.53 10.39 19.85
CA LEU A 197 12.50 10.24 21.31
C LEU A 197 13.81 10.62 22.02
N GLY A 198 14.52 11.63 21.50
CA GLY A 198 15.83 12.05 22.04
C GLY A 198 17.00 11.15 21.65
N HIS A 199 16.79 10.17 20.76
CA HIS A 199 17.82 9.29 20.22
C HIS A 199 18.22 9.70 18.81
N ASP A 200 19.53 9.68 18.55
CA ASP A 200 20.10 9.96 17.24
C ASP A 200 20.06 8.72 16.34
N ILE A 201 19.39 8.85 15.21
CA ILE A 201 19.36 7.85 14.15
C ILE A 201 20.35 8.24 13.08
N THR A 202 21.28 7.33 12.80
CA THR A 202 22.31 7.52 11.78
C THR A 202 22.45 6.28 10.91
N VAL A 203 23.10 6.46 9.76
CA VAL A 203 23.38 5.40 8.80
C VAL A 203 24.87 5.04 8.86
N ASN A 204 25.15 3.75 8.98
CA ASN A 204 26.44 3.15 8.67
C ASN A 204 26.31 2.36 7.37
N VAL A 205 27.05 2.75 6.32
CA VAL A 205 26.93 2.17 4.97
C VAL A 205 27.11 0.63 4.95
N ASN A 206 27.92 0.08 5.84
CA ASN A 206 28.21 -1.36 5.89
C ASN A 206 27.28 -2.14 6.83
N GLU A 207 26.72 -1.45 7.82
CA GLU A 207 26.06 -2.09 8.98
C GLU A 207 24.60 -1.70 9.18
N GLY A 208 24.05 -0.81 8.35
CA GLY A 208 22.64 -0.43 8.42
C GLY A 208 22.39 0.80 9.29
N LEU A 209 21.21 0.81 9.92
CA LEU A 209 20.84 1.86 10.86
C LEU A 209 21.48 1.69 12.23
N TYR A 210 21.81 2.83 12.82
CA TYR A 210 22.37 2.99 14.15
C TYR A 210 21.48 3.92 14.99
N LEU A 211 21.39 3.63 16.28
CA LEU A 211 20.78 4.44 17.33
C LEU A 211 21.86 4.81 18.35
N ASP A 212 22.08 6.10 18.57
CA ASP A 212 23.10 6.63 19.51
C ASP A 212 24.49 6.01 19.33
N GLY A 213 24.91 5.81 18.09
CA GLY A 213 26.20 5.23 17.76
C GLY A 213 26.30 3.70 17.92
N SER A 214 25.20 3.02 18.25
CA SER A 214 25.12 1.56 18.31
C SER A 214 24.18 0.99 17.23
N PRO A 215 24.39 -0.24 16.72
CA PRO A 215 23.47 -0.85 15.77
C PRO A 215 22.01 -0.92 16.26
N LEU A 216 21.06 -0.61 15.38
CA LEU A 216 19.65 -0.45 15.71
C LEU A 216 18.98 -1.73 16.27
N TYR A 217 19.46 -2.92 15.92
CA TYR A 217 18.77 -4.18 16.25
C TYR A 217 18.64 -4.48 17.76
N ASN A 218 19.43 -3.82 18.61
CA ASN A 218 19.36 -3.93 20.07
C ASN A 218 18.51 -2.84 20.74
N ALA A 219 17.89 -1.94 19.96
CA ALA A 219 17.08 -0.87 20.50
C ALA A 219 15.80 -1.39 21.16
N ASP A 220 15.25 -0.60 22.08
CA ASP A 220 13.98 -0.91 22.73
C ASP A 220 12.83 -1.00 21.70
N PRO A 221 11.91 -1.98 21.83
CA PRO A 221 10.76 -2.12 20.93
C PRO A 221 9.91 -0.86 20.78
N GLU A 222 9.80 -0.03 21.82
CA GLU A 222 9.11 1.25 21.76
C GLU A 222 9.79 2.19 20.76
N VAL A 223 11.12 2.35 20.89
CA VAL A 223 11.92 3.21 19.99
C VAL A 223 11.82 2.70 18.56
N LEU A 224 11.98 1.39 18.34
CA LEU A 224 11.84 0.76 17.01
C LEU A 224 10.45 1.01 16.41
N SER A 225 9.40 0.90 17.21
CA SER A 225 8.01 1.15 16.81
C SER A 225 7.82 2.60 16.36
N VAL A 226 8.32 3.57 17.11
CA VAL A 226 8.25 4.99 16.73
C VAL A 226 9.07 5.30 15.48
N ILE A 227 10.28 4.75 15.36
CA ILE A 227 11.11 4.92 14.16
C ILE A 227 10.39 4.39 12.93
N ALA A 228 9.89 3.14 12.99
CA ALA A 228 9.14 2.53 11.90
C ALA A 228 7.96 3.41 11.46
N MET A 229 7.20 3.95 12.42
CA MET A 229 6.07 4.83 12.15
C MET A 229 6.48 6.15 11.53
N ARG A 230 7.54 6.81 12.04
CA ARG A 230 8.03 8.09 11.50
C ARG A 230 8.59 7.94 10.11
N LEU A 231 9.35 6.88 9.86
CA LEU A 231 9.86 6.57 8.52
C LEU A 231 8.69 6.29 7.56
N ALA A 232 7.73 5.43 7.94
CA ALA A 232 6.60 5.12 7.08
C ALA A 232 5.78 6.36 6.71
N VAL A 233 5.48 7.24 7.67
CA VAL A 233 4.76 8.49 7.42
C VAL A 233 5.61 9.45 6.59
N GLY A 234 6.91 9.59 6.89
CA GLY A 234 7.80 10.56 6.25
C GLY A 234 8.15 10.22 4.79
N PHE A 235 8.21 8.91 4.46
CA PHE A 235 8.54 8.44 3.12
C PHE A 235 7.31 8.12 2.25
N ALA A 236 6.11 8.04 2.84
CA ALA A 236 4.88 7.87 2.07
C ALA A 236 4.55 9.16 1.28
N PRO A 237 4.47 9.10 -0.07
CA PRO A 237 4.17 10.27 -0.90
C PRO A 237 2.79 10.88 -0.59
N GLU A 238 2.65 12.18 -0.82
CA GLU A 238 1.34 12.84 -0.75
C GLU A 238 0.33 12.17 -1.71
N GLY A 239 -0.93 12.05 -1.29
CA GLY A 239 -1.98 11.38 -2.08
C GLY A 239 -1.90 9.85 -2.17
N SER A 240 -0.95 9.21 -1.49
CA SER A 240 -0.86 7.75 -1.35
C SER A 240 -1.83 7.20 -0.29
N VAL A 241 -1.95 5.87 -0.19
CA VAL A 241 -2.69 5.20 0.88
C VAL A 241 -1.70 4.58 1.86
N LEU A 242 -1.80 4.89 3.15
CA LEU A 242 -0.99 4.30 4.21
C LEU A 242 -1.86 3.42 5.11
N ILE A 243 -1.59 2.11 5.10
CA ILE A 243 -2.26 1.10 5.92
C ILE A 243 -1.35 0.78 7.11
N VAL A 244 -1.84 0.93 8.33
CA VAL A 244 -1.04 0.70 9.54
C VAL A 244 -1.72 -0.36 10.41
N GLU A 245 -1.06 -1.50 10.53
CA GLU A 245 -1.40 -2.58 11.46
C GLU A 245 -0.86 -2.27 12.85
N ASP A 246 -1.71 -2.41 13.87
CA ASP A 246 -1.40 -2.23 15.29
C ASP A 246 -0.48 -1.01 15.56
N PRO A 247 -0.93 0.21 15.21
CA PRO A 247 -0.18 1.43 15.47
C PRO A 247 0.20 1.60 16.95
N GLU A 248 -0.57 1.01 17.88
CA GLU A 248 -0.36 1.03 19.32
C GLU A 248 0.75 0.10 19.82
N ALA A 249 1.23 -0.85 18.99
CA ALA A 249 2.12 -1.89 19.45
C ALA A 249 3.42 -1.33 20.05
N HIS A 250 3.75 -1.80 21.26
CA HIS A 250 4.92 -1.43 22.07
C HIS A 250 5.04 0.05 22.44
N LEU A 251 3.97 0.85 22.33
CA LEU A 251 4.03 2.28 22.69
C LEU A 251 3.64 2.52 24.15
N SER A 252 4.42 3.36 24.84
CA SER A 252 3.97 4.02 26.07
C SER A 252 2.91 5.08 25.77
N ALA A 253 2.33 5.68 26.82
CA ALA A 253 1.37 6.77 26.65
C ALA A 253 1.97 8.01 25.95
N GLU A 254 3.27 8.26 26.14
CA GLU A 254 3.97 9.40 25.56
C GLU A 254 4.25 9.19 24.06
N SER A 255 4.93 8.10 23.70
CA SER A 255 5.26 7.77 22.31
C SER A 255 4.02 7.56 21.45
N ARG A 256 2.92 7.09 22.06
CA ARG A 256 1.61 7.05 21.42
C ARG A 256 1.17 8.43 20.92
N GLY A 257 1.34 9.48 21.71
CA GLY A 257 1.03 10.85 21.30
C GLY A 257 1.88 11.32 20.13
N GLU A 258 3.16 10.92 20.08
CA GLU A 258 4.04 11.18 18.93
C GLU A 258 3.56 10.47 17.65
N VAL A 259 3.26 9.17 17.74
CA VAL A 259 2.78 8.39 16.58
C VAL A 259 1.44 8.91 16.08
N MET A 260 0.50 9.25 16.97
CA MET A 260 -0.77 9.85 16.59
C MET A 260 -0.57 11.18 15.85
N ARG A 261 0.34 12.05 16.31
CA ARG A 261 0.67 13.31 15.62
C ARG A 261 1.27 13.08 14.24
N ALA A 262 2.20 12.13 14.12
CA ALA A 262 2.79 11.76 12.84
C ALA A 262 1.70 11.31 11.86
N LEU A 263 0.83 10.38 12.28
CA LEU A 263 -0.26 9.87 11.46
C LEU A 263 -1.27 10.96 11.06
N SER A 264 -1.61 11.87 11.98
CA SER A 264 -2.48 13.03 11.68
C SER A 264 -1.90 13.94 10.59
N SER A 265 -0.58 14.06 10.50
CA SER A 265 0.12 14.91 9.52
C SER A 265 0.26 14.29 8.13
N PHE A 266 -0.02 12.98 7.97
CA PHE A 266 0.12 12.28 6.71
C PHE A 266 -0.85 12.84 5.65
N LYS A 267 -0.36 13.29 4.50
CA LYS A 267 -1.19 13.94 3.44
C LYS A 267 -1.77 12.97 2.41
N GLY A 268 -2.12 11.75 2.83
CA GLY A 268 -2.78 10.74 2.00
C GLY A 268 -4.00 10.11 2.69
N THR A 269 -4.54 9.03 2.13
CA THR A 269 -5.60 8.27 2.82
C THR A 269 -4.97 7.38 3.88
N LEU A 270 -5.36 7.58 5.14
CA LEU A 270 -4.88 6.79 6.27
C LEU A 270 -5.88 5.67 6.57
N ILE A 271 -5.38 4.44 6.73
CA ILE A 271 -6.15 3.28 7.16
C ILE A 271 -5.50 2.69 8.40
N LEU A 272 -6.26 2.63 9.50
CA LEU A 272 -5.81 2.12 10.78
C LEU A 272 -6.43 0.75 11.03
N VAL A 273 -5.61 -0.25 11.26
CA VAL A 273 -6.02 -1.63 11.53
C VAL A 273 -5.73 -1.90 13.00
N THR A 274 -6.72 -1.65 13.85
CA THR A 274 -6.51 -1.57 15.31
C THR A 274 -7.82 -1.83 16.07
N GLU A 275 -7.73 -2.42 17.25
CA GLU A 275 -8.84 -2.48 18.21
C GLU A 275 -8.83 -1.30 19.19
N ASP A 276 -7.74 -0.53 19.21
CA ASP A 276 -7.51 0.51 20.19
C ASP A 276 -8.38 1.76 19.93
N GLU A 277 -9.18 2.13 20.93
CA GLU A 277 -10.13 3.25 20.86
C GLU A 277 -9.51 4.64 20.72
N GLY A 278 -8.27 4.82 21.19
CA GLY A 278 -7.60 6.12 21.08
C GLY A 278 -7.14 6.39 19.65
N PHE A 279 -6.63 5.38 18.93
CA PHE A 279 -6.19 5.55 17.54
C PHE A 279 -7.38 5.80 16.59
N GLN A 280 -8.56 5.30 16.96
CA GLN A 280 -9.81 5.53 16.22
C GLN A 280 -10.22 7.01 16.20
N LYS A 281 -9.75 7.81 17.16
CA LYS A 281 -10.12 9.22 17.30
C LYS A 281 -9.16 10.16 16.58
N ILE A 282 -8.16 9.63 15.87
CA ILE A 282 -7.24 10.43 15.06
C ILE A 282 -8.05 11.28 14.08
N LYS A 283 -7.74 12.58 14.05
CA LYS A 283 -8.22 13.50 13.02
C LYS A 283 -7.03 13.91 12.16
N LYS A 284 -7.26 13.99 10.86
CA LYS A 284 -6.27 14.52 9.93
C LYS A 284 -6.22 16.05 10.06
N THR A 285 -5.01 16.59 10.02
CA THR A 285 -4.75 18.03 10.04
C THR A 285 -4.63 18.57 8.62
#